data_AF-A0A7C5DMW5-F1
#
_entry.id   AF-A0A7C5DMW5-F1
#
_cell.length_a   1.000
_cell.length_b   1.000
_cell.length_c   1.000
_cell.angle_alpha   90.00
_cell.angle_beta   90.00
_cell.angle_gamma   90.00
#
_symmetry.space_group_name_H-M   'P 1'
#
loop_
_entity.id
_entity.type
_entity.pdbx_description
1 polymer ?
#
loop_
_entity_poly.entity_id
_entity_poly.type
_entity_poly.pdbx_seq_one_letter_code
_entity_poly.pdbx_strand_id
1 'polypeptide(L)'
;MQEESIRTGVDDLLELLKKVDKIPLVEAAKQLGISPSLLQSWVDFLVEEEIVGIEYKFTKPIIYLNKPAEEKKTLIKEETELDLDAYKEDFKIRASQKNIPKEKINFLWRNHVEEALNRKKEFFFREAKKRNLLNTGRLWYAYRERLLSL
;
A
#
# COMPACT_ATOMS: atom_id res chain seq x y z
N MET A 1 41.59 -12.28 -6.37
CA MET A 1 41.15 -12.95 -7.62
C MET A 1 39.74 -12.44 -7.85
N GLN A 2 39.50 -11.70 -8.93
CA GLN A 2 38.15 -11.25 -9.27
C GLN A 2 37.37 -12.49 -9.74
N GLU A 3 36.28 -12.82 -9.04
CA GLU A 3 35.35 -13.84 -9.50
C GLU A 3 34.68 -13.30 -10.77
N GLU A 4 34.98 -13.89 -11.93
CA GLU A 4 34.20 -13.67 -13.15
C GLU A 4 32.82 -14.29 -12.95
N SER A 5 31.86 -13.50 -12.48
CA SER A 5 30.48 -13.98 -12.31
C SER A 5 29.88 -14.28 -13.68
N ILE A 6 29.52 -15.54 -13.92
CA ILE A 6 28.82 -15.96 -15.13
C ILE A 6 27.48 -15.24 -15.19
N ARG A 7 27.28 -14.44 -16.23
CA ARG A 7 26.04 -13.67 -16.46
C ARG A 7 25.05 -14.49 -17.29
N THR A 8 23.81 -14.53 -16.86
CA THR A 8 22.69 -15.22 -17.50
C THR A 8 21.65 -14.23 -18.04
N GLY A 9 20.77 -14.70 -18.93
CA GLY A 9 19.66 -13.86 -19.43
C GLY A 9 18.67 -13.44 -18.33
N VAL A 10 18.60 -14.17 -17.21
CA VAL A 10 17.81 -13.77 -16.05
C VAL A 10 18.44 -12.57 -15.33
N ASP A 11 19.78 -12.49 -15.30
CA ASP A 11 20.48 -11.33 -14.74
C ASP A 11 20.19 -10.06 -15.56
N ASP A 12 20.10 -10.19 -16.89
CA ASP A 12 19.70 -9.08 -17.77
C ASP A 12 18.28 -8.58 -17.47
N LEU A 13 17.35 -9.50 -17.20
CA LEU A 13 15.99 -9.16 -16.76
C LEU A 13 16.01 -8.41 -15.42
N LEU A 14 16.77 -8.89 -14.43
CA LEU A 14 16.86 -8.24 -13.13
C LEU A 14 17.50 -6.86 -13.23
N GLU A 15 18.54 -6.69 -14.07
CA GLU A 15 19.13 -5.37 -14.34
C GLU A 15 18.13 -4.42 -15.01
N LEU A 16 17.31 -4.91 -15.94
CA LEU A 16 16.25 -4.11 -16.56
C LEU A 16 15.23 -3.63 -15.53
N LEU A 17 14.77 -4.54 -14.67
CA LEU A 17 13.79 -4.24 -13.61
C LEU A 17 14.37 -3.39 -12.47
N LYS A 18 15.69 -3.34 -12.29
CA LYS A 18 16.35 -2.37 -11.40
C LYS A 18 16.31 -0.94 -11.94
N LYS A 19 16.35 -0.78 -13.26
CA LYS A 19 16.35 0.54 -13.94
C LYS A 19 14.94 1.10 -14.13
N VAL A 20 13.93 0.24 -14.19
CA VAL A 20 12.54 0.62 -14.48
C VAL A 20 11.63 0.15 -13.36
N ASP A 21 10.77 1.03 -12.83
CA ASP A 21 9.87 0.70 -11.72
C ASP A 21 8.89 -0.43 -12.09
N LYS A 22 8.23 -0.32 -13.26
CA LYS A 22 7.31 -1.33 -13.80
C LYS A 22 7.35 -1.32 -15.33
N ILE A 23 7.28 -2.49 -15.96
CA ILE A 23 7.29 -2.61 -17.43
C ILE A 23 6.31 -3.68 -17.91
N PRO A 24 5.56 -3.47 -19.02
CA PRO A 24 4.76 -4.53 -19.62
C PRO A 24 5.63 -5.69 -20.08
N LEU A 25 5.21 -6.94 -19.84
CA LEU A 25 6.01 -8.13 -20.17
C LEU A 25 6.41 -8.18 -21.65
N VAL A 26 5.47 -7.86 -22.55
CA VAL A 26 5.73 -7.83 -24.01
C VAL A 26 6.79 -6.79 -24.37
N GLU A 27 6.84 -5.66 -23.64
CA GLU A 27 7.82 -4.61 -23.89
C GLU A 27 9.20 -4.99 -23.33
N ALA A 28 9.24 -5.62 -22.16
CA ALA A 28 10.46 -6.18 -21.61
C ALA A 28 11.07 -7.26 -22.51
N ALA A 29 10.22 -8.15 -23.08
CA ALA A 29 10.67 -9.18 -24.01
C ALA A 29 11.34 -8.59 -25.26
N LYS A 30 10.79 -7.49 -25.80
CA LYS A 30 11.40 -6.76 -26.92
C LYS A 30 12.74 -6.15 -26.55
N GLN A 31 12.85 -5.53 -25.36
CA GLN A 31 14.10 -4.91 -24.92
C GLN A 31 15.21 -5.94 -24.67
N LEU A 32 14.85 -7.13 -24.20
CA LEU A 32 15.78 -8.24 -23.98
C LEU A 32 16.04 -9.07 -25.25
N GLY A 33 15.31 -8.82 -26.33
CA GLY A 33 15.47 -9.56 -27.60
C GLY A 33 15.04 -11.03 -27.53
N ILE A 34 14.12 -11.38 -26.62
CA ILE A 34 13.65 -12.75 -26.39
C ILE A 34 12.16 -12.91 -26.68
N SER A 35 11.68 -14.15 -26.77
CA SER A 35 10.25 -14.40 -26.95
C SER A 35 9.46 -14.06 -25.68
N PRO A 36 8.22 -13.53 -25.80
CA PRO A 36 7.36 -13.30 -24.64
C PRO A 36 7.08 -14.56 -23.82
N SER A 37 7.03 -15.74 -24.46
CA SER A 37 6.82 -17.02 -23.77
C SER A 37 8.00 -17.42 -22.90
N LEU A 38 9.24 -17.18 -23.35
CA LEU A 38 10.44 -17.44 -22.57
C LEU A 38 10.51 -16.48 -21.38
N LEU A 39 10.24 -15.18 -21.62
CA LEU A 39 10.20 -14.21 -20.53
C LEU A 39 9.10 -14.53 -19.51
N GLN A 40 7.93 -14.98 -19.95
CA GLN A 40 6.87 -15.44 -19.06
C GLN A 40 7.35 -16.58 -18.17
N SER A 41 8.07 -17.57 -18.72
CA SER A 41 8.60 -18.69 -17.93
C SER A 41 9.60 -18.23 -16.87
N TRP A 42 10.46 -17.24 -17.18
CA TRP A 42 11.36 -16.64 -16.19
C TRP A 42 10.59 -15.87 -15.12
N VAL A 43 9.59 -15.09 -15.52
CA VAL A 43 8.76 -14.31 -14.60
C VAL A 43 7.97 -15.23 -13.67
N ASP A 44 7.36 -16.30 -14.18
CA ASP A 44 6.60 -17.25 -13.37
C ASP A 44 7.49 -17.86 -12.27
N PHE A 45 8.71 -18.27 -12.63
CA PHE A 45 9.70 -18.78 -11.69
C PHE A 45 10.14 -17.72 -10.65
N LEU A 46 10.44 -16.49 -11.08
CA LEU A 46 10.88 -15.42 -10.18
C LEU A 46 9.76 -14.87 -9.29
N VAL A 47 8.50 -15.04 -9.71
CA VAL A 47 7.32 -14.71 -8.90
C VAL A 47 7.12 -15.75 -7.80
N GLU A 48 7.33 -17.03 -8.10
CA GLU A 48 7.29 -18.11 -7.11
C GLU A 48 8.32 -17.89 -5.99
N GLU A 49 9.53 -17.43 -6.36
CA GLU A 49 10.61 -17.09 -5.41
C GLU A 49 10.48 -15.67 -4.80
N GLU A 50 9.37 -14.96 -5.05
CA GLU A 50 9.09 -13.60 -4.57
C GLU A 50 10.14 -12.53 -4.98
N ILE A 51 10.97 -12.78 -6.00
CA ILE A 51 11.98 -11.83 -6.52
C ILE A 51 11.36 -10.81 -7.47
N VAL A 52 10.39 -11.23 -8.28
CA VAL A 52 9.67 -10.40 -9.25
C VAL A 52 8.19 -10.44 -8.90
N GLY A 53 7.51 -9.32 -9.08
CA GLY A 53 6.06 -9.24 -9.00
C GLY A 53 5.42 -9.08 -10.38
N ILE A 54 4.18 -9.54 -10.50
CA ILE A 54 3.36 -9.37 -11.69
C ILE A 54 2.00 -8.76 -11.33
N GLU A 55 1.67 -7.65 -11.98
CA GLU A 55 0.39 -6.94 -11.87
C GLU A 55 -0.36 -7.03 -13.20
N TYR A 56 -1.66 -7.31 -13.13
CA TYR A 56 -2.51 -7.31 -14.31
C TYR A 56 -3.31 -6.01 -14.38
N LYS A 57 -3.02 -5.19 -15.41
CA LYS A 57 -3.88 -4.06 -15.79
C LYS A 57 -4.71 -4.46 -17.01
N PHE A 58 -5.99 -4.75 -16.77
CA PHE A 58 -6.88 -5.44 -17.73
C PHE A 58 -6.29 -6.81 -18.13
N THR A 59 -5.89 -6.97 -19.39
CA THR A 59 -5.27 -8.19 -19.95
C THR A 59 -3.76 -8.07 -20.13
N LYS A 60 -3.16 -6.96 -19.67
CA LYS A 60 -1.73 -6.70 -19.87
C LYS A 60 -0.95 -7.03 -18.60
N PRO A 61 -0.08 -8.07 -18.64
CA PRO A 61 0.84 -8.36 -17.54
C PRO A 61 1.94 -7.30 -17.47
N ILE A 62 2.13 -6.73 -16.29
CA ILE A 62 3.15 -5.74 -15.96
C ILE A 62 4.04 -6.35 -14.89
N ILE A 63 5.34 -6.41 -15.16
CA ILE A 63 6.34 -7.00 -14.29
C ILE A 63 7.15 -5.91 -13.57
N TYR A 64 7.60 -6.20 -12.36
CA TYR A 64 8.37 -5.28 -11.52
C TYR A 64 9.25 -6.05 -10.54
N LEU A 65 10.32 -5.43 -10.05
CA LEU A 65 11.17 -6.05 -9.04
C LEU A 65 10.51 -5.97 -7.66
N ASN A 66 10.42 -7.09 -6.93
CA ASN A 66 10.02 -7.05 -5.53
C ASN A 66 11.19 -6.51 -4.71
N LYS A 67 11.19 -5.21 -4.47
CA LYS A 67 12.16 -4.60 -3.57
C LYS A 67 11.87 -5.06 -2.14
N PRO A 68 12.89 -5.50 -1.36
CA PRO A 68 12.73 -5.75 0.07
C PRO A 68 12.17 -4.48 0.72
N ALA A 69 11.40 -4.67 1.80
CA ALA A 69 10.55 -3.64 2.40
C ALA A 69 11.27 -2.32 2.73
N GLU A 70 12.60 -2.29 2.85
CA GLU A 70 13.37 -1.08 3.13
C GLU A 70 13.42 -0.05 1.98
N GLU A 71 13.21 -0.47 0.72
CA GLU A 71 13.24 0.44 -0.45
C GLU A 71 11.84 0.83 -0.97
N LYS A 72 10.77 0.39 -0.31
CA LYS A 72 9.38 0.82 -0.59
C LYS A 72 9.02 2.19 0.00
N LYS A 73 10.01 3.08 0.17
CA LYS A 73 9.79 4.46 0.70
C LYS A 73 9.07 5.42 -0.25
N THR A 74 8.68 4.97 -1.43
CA THR A 74 7.82 5.74 -2.32
C THR A 74 6.62 4.91 -2.75
N LEU A 75 5.45 5.29 -2.25
CA LEU A 75 4.10 4.97 -2.77
C LEU A 75 3.34 3.80 -2.14
N ILE A 76 3.79 3.26 -1.02
CA ILE A 76 2.86 2.64 -0.06
C ILE A 76 2.93 3.53 1.18
N LYS A 77 1.84 4.23 1.47
CA LYS A 77 1.60 4.72 2.84
C LYS A 77 1.62 3.47 3.69
N GLU A 78 2.76 3.18 4.28
CA GLU A 78 2.85 2.25 5.37
C GLU A 78 1.73 2.66 6.33
N GLU A 79 0.83 1.72 6.60
CA GLU A 79 0.27 1.57 7.93
C GLU A 79 1.46 1.32 8.87
N THR A 80 2.35 2.31 9.02
CA THR A 80 3.01 2.53 10.29
C THR A 80 1.85 2.54 11.27
N GLU A 81 2.00 1.88 12.40
CA GLU A 81 1.15 2.11 13.56
C GLU A 81 1.22 3.61 13.91
N LEU A 82 0.51 4.44 13.14
CA LEU A 82 0.35 5.84 13.38
C LEU A 82 -0.56 5.86 14.58
N ASP A 83 0.09 6.00 15.73
CA ASP A 83 -0.56 6.40 16.96
C ASP A 83 -1.62 7.46 16.62
N LEU A 84 -2.85 7.24 17.09
CA LEU A 84 -3.96 8.12 16.78
C LEU A 84 -3.65 9.56 17.20
N ASP A 85 -2.84 9.72 18.25
CA ASP A 85 -2.31 11.00 18.70
C ASP A 85 -1.37 11.62 17.66
N ALA A 86 -0.46 10.85 17.08
CA ALA A 86 0.41 11.31 16.00
C ALA A 86 -0.40 11.77 14.76
N TYR A 87 -1.48 11.06 14.42
CA TYR A 87 -2.36 11.45 13.32
C TYR A 87 -3.14 12.74 13.64
N LYS A 88 -3.59 12.91 14.90
CA LYS A 88 -4.24 14.14 15.36
C LYS A 88 -3.27 15.33 15.32
N GLU A 89 -2.03 15.15 15.74
CA GLU A 89 -1.01 16.21 15.68
C GLU A 89 -0.69 16.60 14.23
N ASP A 90 -0.53 15.64 13.32
CA ASP A 90 -0.35 15.92 11.89
C ASP A 90 -1.56 16.68 11.29
N PHE A 91 -2.78 16.37 11.74
CA PHE A 91 -3.96 17.15 11.35
C PHE A 91 -3.88 18.60 11.83
N LYS A 92 -3.47 18.84 13.09
CA LYS A 92 -3.30 20.20 13.63
C LYS A 92 -2.23 20.99 12.88
N ILE A 93 -1.10 20.37 12.56
CA ILE A 93 -0.02 20.98 11.79
C ILE A 93 -0.52 21.44 10.43
N ARG A 94 -1.21 20.56 9.69
CA ARG A 94 -1.78 20.88 8.37
C ARG A 94 -2.87 21.94 8.44
N ALA A 95 -3.71 21.93 9.48
CA ALA A 95 -4.71 22.96 9.70
C ALA A 95 -4.06 24.33 9.96
N SER A 96 -2.99 24.36 10.75
CA SER A 96 -2.22 25.59 11.03
C SER A 96 -1.55 26.14 9.77
N GLN A 97 -0.97 25.28 8.92
CA GLN A 97 -0.39 25.68 7.64
C GLN A 97 -1.42 26.32 6.68
N LYS A 98 -2.70 25.99 6.85
CA LYS A 98 -3.82 26.55 6.08
C LYS A 98 -4.47 27.77 6.74
N ASN A 99 -3.81 28.38 7.74
CA ASN A 99 -4.31 29.55 8.48
C ASN A 99 -5.69 29.33 9.12
N ILE A 100 -6.00 28.10 9.55
CA ILE A 100 -7.22 27.81 10.28
C ILE A 100 -7.09 28.34 11.73
N PRO A 101 -8.05 29.12 12.25
CA PRO A 101 -8.03 29.58 13.63
C PRO A 101 -7.98 28.40 14.61
N LYS A 102 -7.12 28.49 15.64
CA LYS A 102 -6.87 27.40 16.59
C LYS A 102 -8.14 26.92 17.28
N GLU A 103 -9.07 27.83 17.52
CA GLU A 103 -10.37 27.59 18.15
C GLU A 103 -11.25 26.66 17.31
N LYS A 104 -11.08 26.69 15.98
CA LYS A 104 -11.85 25.86 15.03
C LYS A 104 -11.22 24.49 14.77
N ILE A 105 -9.92 24.31 15.05
CA ILE A 105 -9.20 23.08 14.72
C ILE A 105 -9.81 21.87 15.43
N ASN A 106 -10.14 22.01 16.72
CA ASN A 106 -10.76 20.92 17.50
C ASN A 106 -12.15 20.55 16.98
N PHE A 107 -12.95 21.55 16.57
CA PHE A 107 -14.27 21.30 15.98
C PHE A 107 -14.15 20.56 14.65
N LEU A 108 -13.23 20.99 13.78
CA LEU A 108 -12.97 20.35 12.49
C LEU A 108 -12.44 18.92 12.64
N TRP A 109 -11.58 18.68 13.63
CA TRP A 109 -11.10 17.34 13.96
C TRP A 109 -12.26 16.42 14.35
N ARG A 110 -13.13 16.86 15.26
CA ARG A 110 -14.31 16.08 15.67
C ARG A 110 -15.20 15.76 14.49
N ASN A 111 -15.51 16.74 13.64
CA ASN A 111 -16.34 16.51 12.46
C ASN A 111 -15.68 15.52 11.48
N HIS A 112 -14.37 15.66 11.25
CA HIS A 112 -13.59 14.74 10.39
C HIS A 112 -13.66 13.29 10.88
N VAL A 113 -13.43 13.06 12.17
CA VAL A 113 -13.51 11.73 12.79
C VAL A 113 -14.93 11.19 12.72
N GLU A 114 -15.94 12.04 12.97
CA GLU A 114 -17.34 11.64 12.96
C GLU A 114 -17.83 11.24 11.55
N GLU A 115 -17.44 11.99 10.51
CA GLU A 115 -17.70 11.61 9.12
C GLU A 115 -17.03 10.28 8.76
N ALA A 116 -15.77 10.08 9.17
CA ALA A 116 -15.05 8.84 8.93
C ALA A 116 -15.74 7.64 9.59
N LEU A 117 -16.18 7.81 10.85
CA LEU A 117 -16.95 6.81 11.59
C LEU A 117 -18.28 6.50 10.92
N ASN A 118 -19.03 7.52 10.48
CA ASN A 118 -20.32 7.33 9.81
C ASN A 118 -20.18 6.49 8.53
N ARG A 119 -19.13 6.72 7.73
CA ARG A 119 -18.84 5.92 6.52
C ARG A 119 -18.52 4.45 6.84
N LYS A 120 -17.99 4.16 8.04
CA LYS A 120 -17.61 2.81 8.48
C LYS A 120 -18.67 2.13 9.34
N LYS A 121 -19.72 2.84 9.74
CA LYS A 121 -20.77 2.34 10.65
C LYS A 121 -21.42 1.06 10.14
N GLU A 122 -21.91 1.06 8.90
CA GLU A 122 -22.57 -0.13 8.33
C GLU A 122 -21.62 -1.33 8.24
N PHE A 123 -20.37 -1.09 7.86
CA PHE A 123 -19.33 -2.11 7.82
C PHE A 123 -19.13 -2.73 9.20
N PHE A 124 -19.00 -1.90 10.24
CA PHE A 124 -18.84 -2.37 11.62
C PHE A 124 -20.00 -3.27 12.05
N PHE A 125 -21.25 -2.83 11.86
CA PHE A 125 -22.41 -3.61 12.26
C PHE A 125 -22.55 -4.91 11.46
N ARG A 126 -22.22 -4.89 10.17
CA ARG A 126 -22.22 -6.09 9.33
C ARG A 126 -21.21 -7.13 9.82
N GLU A 127 -19.97 -6.71 10.09
CA GLU A 127 -18.93 -7.60 10.60
C GLU A 127 -19.23 -8.09 12.03
N ALA A 128 -19.78 -7.24 12.88
CA ALA A 128 -20.20 -7.62 14.23
C ALA A 128 -21.33 -8.67 14.21
N LYS A 129 -22.29 -8.53 13.28
CA LYS A 129 -23.35 -9.51 13.05
C LYS A 129 -22.80 -10.85 12.55
N LYS A 130 -21.87 -10.83 11.58
CA LYS A 130 -21.21 -12.06 11.10
C LYS A 130 -20.51 -12.84 12.22
N ARG A 131 -19.96 -12.12 13.20
CA ARG A 131 -19.25 -12.68 14.35
C ARG A 131 -20.15 -12.99 15.55
N ASN A 132 -21.48 -12.86 15.42
CA ASN A 132 -22.45 -13.05 16.49
C ASN A 132 -22.12 -12.26 17.77
N LEU A 133 -21.57 -11.05 17.64
CA LEU A 133 -21.27 -10.22 18.79
C LEU A 133 -22.57 -9.71 19.43
N LEU A 134 -22.69 -9.87 20.74
CA LEU A 134 -23.77 -9.27 21.53
C LEU A 134 -23.46 -7.79 21.80
N ASN A 135 -24.51 -6.97 21.98
CA ASN A 135 -24.37 -5.56 22.35
C ASN A 135 -23.57 -4.69 21.36
N THR A 136 -23.68 -4.97 20.06
CA THR A 136 -22.97 -4.25 18.98
C THR A 136 -23.14 -2.72 19.05
N GLY A 137 -24.33 -2.24 19.42
CA GLY A 137 -24.60 -0.81 19.60
C GLY A 137 -23.77 -0.17 20.72
N ARG A 138 -23.61 -0.87 21.85
CA ARG A 138 -22.78 -0.40 22.97
C ARG A 138 -21.30 -0.37 22.60
N LEU A 139 -20.83 -1.40 21.89
CA LEU A 139 -19.45 -1.46 21.39
C LEU A 139 -19.16 -0.32 20.41
N TRP A 140 -20.07 -0.06 19.48
CA TRP A 140 -19.96 1.06 18.55
C TRP A 140 -19.88 2.40 19.28
N TYR A 141 -20.76 2.62 20.27
CA TYR A 141 -20.79 3.86 21.04
C TYR A 141 -19.49 4.05 21.84
N ALA A 142 -19.02 3.02 22.54
CA ALA A 142 -17.77 3.08 23.29
C ALA A 142 -16.55 3.37 22.40
N TYR A 143 -16.52 2.76 21.20
CA TYR A 143 -15.47 3.01 20.22
C TYR A 143 -15.51 4.45 19.68
N ARG A 144 -16.69 4.96 19.34
CA ARG A 144 -16.90 6.35 18.90
C ARG A 144 -16.43 7.34 19.97
N GLU A 145 -16.86 7.15 21.22
CA GLU A 145 -16.49 8.06 22.31
C GLU A 145 -14.98 8.09 22.54
N ARG A 146 -14.32 6.92 22.54
CA ARG A 146 -12.87 6.83 22.67
C ARG A 146 -12.14 7.65 21.60
N LEU A 147 -12.61 7.62 20.35
CA LEU A 147 -11.98 8.35 19.25
C LEU A 147 -12.24 9.86 19.28
N LEU A 148 -13.40 10.29 19.79
CA LEU A 148 -13.75 11.70 19.90
C LEU A 148 -13.18 12.36 21.17
N SER A 149 -12.79 11.57 22.17
CA SER A 149 -12.13 12.03 23.40
C SER A 149 -10.64 12.29 23.23
N LEU A 150 -9.99 11.70 22.22
CA LEU A 150 -8.59 11.95 21.86
C LEU A 150 -8.43 13.37 21.33
#